data_AF-D7BZX5-F1
#
_entry.id   AF-D7BZX5-F1
#
_cell.length_a   1.000
_cell.length_b   1.000
_cell.length_c   1.000
_cell.angle_alpha   90.00
_cell.angle_beta   90.00
_cell.angle_gamma   90.00
#
_symmetry.space_group_name_H-M   'P 1'
#
loop_
_entity.id
_entity.type
_entity.pdbx_description
1 polymer ?
#
loop_
_entity_poly.entity_id
_entity_poly.type
_entity_poly.pdbx_seq_one_letter_code
_entity_poly.pdbx_strand_id
1 'polypeptide(L)'
;MDLHEAARHRVLIVEGCAGATRAGLLTWLAHRHGFAVERSPAELPALDPARPYRELLRLAGPLAVDSGFVGELVYGPLRRGHSRVTWIEAFDFAETVAERGGAFVHLAAPPPAFTERLTGRGATAAAAMAETEAAAAAYERAFTTLAQHAPVFTLRPGPAKHPASAVSWSSEHGLTHGRRISR
;
A
#
# COMPACT_ATOMS: atom_id res chain seq x y z
N MET A 1 8.35 -6.03 -10.09
CA MET A 1 7.13 -5.64 -10.81
C MET A 1 7.07 -4.13 -10.85
N ASP A 2 6.63 -3.53 -11.96
CA ASP A 2 6.78 -2.08 -12.23
C ASP A 2 5.53 -1.29 -11.79
N LEU A 3 5.72 -0.07 -11.29
CA LEU A 3 4.65 0.87 -10.99
C LEU A 3 3.83 1.24 -12.25
N HIS A 4 4.44 1.23 -13.45
CA HIS A 4 3.71 1.42 -14.71
C HIS A 4 2.73 0.28 -15.03
N GLU A 5 2.97 -0.92 -14.50
CA GLU A 5 2.08 -2.07 -14.66
C GLU A 5 0.85 -1.93 -13.75
N ALA A 6 1.07 -1.51 -12.50
CA ALA A 6 0.00 -1.11 -11.60
C ALA A 6 -0.87 -0.02 -12.26
N ALA A 7 -0.25 1.04 -12.80
CA ALA A 7 -0.93 2.17 -13.43
C ALA A 7 -1.76 1.85 -14.71
N ARG A 8 -1.80 0.58 -15.16
CA ARG A 8 -2.76 0.11 -16.18
C ARG A 8 -4.14 -0.23 -15.62
N HIS A 9 -4.26 -0.41 -14.31
CA HIS A 9 -5.52 -0.70 -13.62
C HIS A 9 -6.35 0.57 -13.48
N ARG A 10 -7.68 0.43 -13.47
CA ARG A 10 -8.60 1.56 -13.29
C ARG A 10 -8.71 2.03 -11.85
N VAL A 11 -8.33 1.16 -10.90
CA VAL A 11 -8.36 1.47 -9.47
C VAL A 11 -7.06 1.04 -8.81
N LEU A 12 -6.52 1.89 -7.96
CA LEU A 12 -5.33 1.58 -7.15
C LEU A 12 -5.63 1.84 -5.68
N ILE A 13 -5.80 0.78 -4.90
CA ILE A 13 -5.88 0.86 -3.44
C ILE A 13 -4.44 0.89 -2.92
N VAL A 14 -3.93 2.08 -2.66
CA VAL A 14 -2.58 2.26 -2.12
C VAL A 14 -2.62 1.99 -0.62
N GLU A 15 -1.67 1.19 -0.11
CA GLU A 15 -1.58 0.71 1.28
C GLU A 15 -0.13 0.69 1.78
N GLY A 16 0.07 0.56 3.10
CA GLY A 16 1.40 0.45 3.69
C GLY A 16 1.96 1.77 4.25
N CYS A 17 3.26 2.02 4.07
CA CYS A 17 3.97 3.05 4.83
C CYS A 17 3.46 4.48 4.58
N ALA A 18 2.76 5.04 5.58
CA ALA A 18 2.26 6.40 5.55
C ALA A 18 3.40 7.45 5.57
N GLY A 19 3.17 8.61 4.95
CA GLY A 19 4.10 9.75 4.91
C GLY A 19 4.42 10.21 3.49
N ALA A 20 5.55 10.92 3.34
CA ALA A 20 5.96 11.55 2.08
C ALA A 20 6.04 10.57 0.89
N THR A 21 6.46 9.32 1.12
CA THR A 21 6.52 8.25 0.09
C THR A 21 5.15 7.96 -0.52
N ARG A 22 4.12 7.84 0.33
CA ARG A 22 2.74 7.57 -0.11
C ARG A 22 2.11 8.79 -0.79
N ALA A 23 2.29 9.97 -0.20
CA ALA A 23 1.84 11.22 -0.80
C ALA A 23 2.48 11.44 -2.19
N GLY A 24 3.80 11.20 -2.31
CA GLY A 24 4.52 11.30 -3.58
C GLY A 24 4.04 10.31 -4.63
N LEU A 25 3.72 9.06 -4.26
CA LEU A 25 3.10 8.10 -5.18
C LEU A 25 1.74 8.60 -5.69
N LEU A 26 0.86 9.05 -4.79
CA LEU A 26 -0.48 9.53 -5.15
C LEU A 26 -0.41 10.78 -6.04
N THR A 27 0.47 11.73 -5.71
CA THR A 27 0.79 12.90 -6.53
C THR A 27 1.28 12.50 -7.93
N TRP A 28 2.15 11.50 -8.03
CA TRP A 28 2.62 10.96 -9.31
C TRP A 28 1.48 10.30 -10.11
N LEU A 29 0.62 9.50 -9.48
CA LEU A 29 -0.53 8.88 -10.13
C LEU A 29 -1.50 9.92 -10.70
N ALA A 30 -1.80 10.98 -9.94
CA ALA A 30 -2.63 12.08 -10.40
C ALA A 30 -2.03 12.79 -11.62
N HIS A 31 -0.79 13.29 -11.52
CA HIS A 31 -0.19 14.10 -12.58
C HIS A 31 0.25 13.30 -13.81
N ARG A 32 0.73 12.07 -13.64
CA ARG A 32 1.30 11.27 -14.74
C ARG A 32 0.27 10.39 -15.43
N HIS A 33 -0.75 9.93 -14.71
CA HIS A 33 -1.71 8.94 -15.18
C HIS A 33 -3.19 9.37 -15.06
N GLY A 34 -3.48 10.59 -14.58
CA GLY A 34 -4.83 11.15 -14.58
C GLY A 34 -5.79 10.52 -13.56
N PHE A 35 -5.25 9.90 -12.50
CA PHE A 35 -6.07 9.35 -11.42
C PHE A 35 -6.68 10.46 -10.56
N ALA A 36 -7.98 10.35 -10.28
CA ALA A 36 -8.57 11.02 -9.12
C ALA A 36 -7.95 10.42 -7.85
N VAL A 37 -7.46 11.26 -6.94
CA VAL A 37 -6.87 10.83 -5.67
C VAL A 37 -7.86 11.10 -4.56
N GLU A 38 -8.36 10.04 -3.94
CA GLU A 38 -9.26 10.10 -2.80
C GLU A 38 -8.59 9.55 -1.55
N ARG A 39 -9.00 10.05 -0.38
CA ARG A 39 -8.50 9.57 0.92
C ARG A 39 -9.63 8.94 1.71
N SER A 40 -9.39 7.75 2.24
CA SER A 40 -10.33 7.11 3.16
C SER A 40 -10.51 7.95 4.42
N PRO A 41 -11.72 7.99 5.03
CA PRO A 41 -11.94 8.75 6.25
C PRO A 41 -10.98 8.31 7.36
N ALA A 42 -10.50 9.28 8.16
CA ALA A 42 -9.55 9.03 9.23
C ALA A 42 -10.10 8.13 10.35
N GLU A 43 -11.43 8.07 10.47
CA GLU A 43 -12.15 7.19 11.38
C GLU A 43 -13.12 6.32 10.57
N LEU A 44 -13.13 5.01 10.87
CA LEU A 44 -14.01 4.04 10.22
C LEU A 44 -15.34 3.95 11.00
N PRO A 45 -16.50 3.91 10.32
CA PRO A 45 -17.78 3.69 10.98
C PRO A 45 -17.77 2.39 11.80
N ALA A 46 -18.29 2.44 13.03
CA ALA A 46 -18.27 1.29 13.94
C ALA A 46 -19.13 0.10 13.47
N LEU A 47 -20.19 0.36 12.69
CA LEU A 47 -21.14 -0.66 12.22
C LEU A 47 -20.77 -1.25 10.85
N ASP A 48 -20.13 -0.47 9.99
CA ASP A 48 -19.76 -0.86 8.62
C ASP A 48 -18.44 -0.16 8.21
N PRO A 49 -17.29 -0.69 8.65
CA PRO A 49 -15.97 -0.15 8.33
C PRO A 49 -15.64 -0.16 6.83
N ALA A 50 -16.27 -1.06 6.06
CA ALA A 50 -16.07 -1.21 4.62
C ALA A 50 -16.86 -0.18 3.78
N ARG A 51 -17.96 0.37 4.31
CA ARG A 51 -18.83 1.34 3.60
C ARG A 51 -18.08 2.46 2.88
N PRO A 52 -17.16 3.22 3.50
CA PRO A 52 -16.53 4.36 2.82
C PRO A 52 -15.73 3.93 1.59
N TYR A 53 -15.12 2.74 1.64
CA TYR A 53 -14.36 2.18 0.53
C TYR A 53 -15.27 1.72 -0.60
N ARG A 54 -16.40 1.07 -0.28
CA ARG A 54 -17.43 0.74 -1.28
C ARG A 54 -18.01 2.00 -1.94
N GLU A 55 -18.22 3.08 -1.19
CA GLU A 55 -18.69 4.36 -1.74
C GLU A 55 -17.66 5.00 -2.70
N LEU A 56 -16.38 5.03 -2.32
CA LEU A 56 -15.29 5.48 -3.21
C LEU A 56 -15.19 4.65 -4.49
N LEU A 57 -15.39 3.32 -4.41
CA LEU A 57 -15.41 2.45 -5.59
C LEU A 57 -16.58 2.70 -6.55
N ARG A 58 -17.61 3.48 -6.18
CA ARG A 58 -18.70 3.86 -7.10
C ARG A 58 -18.36 5.05 -7.99
N LEU A 59 -17.25 5.74 -7.75
CA LEU A 59 -16.82 6.89 -8.55
C LEU A 59 -16.52 6.47 -10.01
N ALA A 60 -16.66 7.40 -10.94
CA ALA A 60 -16.31 7.19 -12.34
C ALA A 60 -14.81 7.49 -12.60
N GLY A 61 -14.27 6.95 -13.70
CA GLY A 61 -12.88 7.21 -14.12
C GLY A 61 -11.80 6.48 -13.29
N PRO A 62 -10.50 6.76 -13.55
CA PRO A 62 -9.40 6.17 -12.81
C PRO A 62 -9.32 6.71 -11.37
N LEU A 63 -9.20 5.82 -10.38
CA LEU A 63 -9.23 6.19 -8.95
C LEU A 63 -8.03 5.61 -8.18
N ALA A 64 -7.30 6.46 -7.46
CA ALA A 64 -6.26 6.07 -6.52
C ALA A 64 -6.70 6.41 -5.09
N VAL A 65 -6.71 5.42 -4.19
CA VAL A 65 -7.20 5.58 -2.82
C VAL A 65 -6.06 5.52 -1.81
N ASP A 66 -5.90 6.59 -1.03
CA ASP A 66 -5.09 6.66 0.18
C ASP A 66 -5.84 5.95 1.32
N SER A 67 -5.69 4.63 1.40
CA SER A 67 -6.50 3.73 2.22
C SER A 67 -6.02 3.59 3.68
N GLY A 68 -6.88 3.12 4.57
CA GLY A 68 -6.50 2.60 5.89
C GLY A 68 -7.02 1.18 6.14
N PHE A 69 -7.65 0.54 5.15
CA PHE A 69 -8.44 -0.68 5.30
C PHE A 69 -7.59 -1.92 5.61
N VAL A 70 -6.56 -2.19 4.79
CA VAL A 70 -5.62 -3.29 5.08
C VAL A 70 -4.75 -2.92 6.28
N GLY A 71 -4.48 -1.63 6.47
CA GLY A 71 -3.86 -1.11 7.69
C GLY A 71 -4.64 -1.39 8.98
N GLU A 72 -5.97 -1.55 8.93
CA GLU A 72 -6.79 -1.91 10.09
C GLU A 72 -6.65 -3.40 10.47
N LEU A 73 -6.58 -4.30 9.47
CA LEU A 73 -6.25 -5.72 9.67
C LEU A 73 -4.86 -5.92 10.30
N VAL A 74 -3.93 -4.99 10.07
CA VAL A 74 -2.56 -5.02 10.62
C VAL A 74 -2.48 -4.32 11.97
N TYR A 75 -2.77 -3.02 12.04
CA TYR A 75 -2.55 -2.22 13.24
C TYR A 75 -3.66 -2.35 14.28
N GLY A 76 -4.85 -2.83 13.92
CA GLY A 76 -5.91 -3.13 14.89
C GLY A 76 -5.47 -4.20 15.88
N PRO A 77 -5.16 -5.43 15.42
CA PRO A 77 -4.64 -6.49 16.28
C PRO A 77 -3.38 -6.09 17.04
N LEU A 78 -2.41 -5.43 16.39
CA LEU A 78 -1.14 -5.04 17.03
C LEU A 78 -1.30 -3.98 18.14
N ARG A 79 -2.26 -3.06 18.05
CA ARG A 79 -2.41 -1.95 19.01
C ARG A 79 -3.60 -2.09 19.96
N ARG A 80 -4.60 -2.89 19.62
CA ARG A 80 -5.85 -3.07 20.39
C ARG A 80 -6.19 -4.53 20.68
N GLY A 81 -5.42 -5.50 20.17
CA GLY A 81 -5.75 -6.92 20.26
C GLY A 81 -6.84 -7.40 19.30
N HIS A 82 -7.52 -6.49 18.58
CA HIS A 82 -8.54 -6.83 17.60
C HIS A 82 -8.59 -5.84 16.42
N SER A 83 -8.99 -6.34 15.26
CA SER A 83 -9.38 -5.51 14.10
C SER A 83 -10.82 -5.04 14.24
N ARG A 84 -11.17 -3.91 13.62
CA ARG A 84 -12.56 -3.51 13.33
C ARG A 84 -13.05 -4.09 12.00
N VAL A 85 -12.14 -4.34 11.06
CA VAL A 85 -12.41 -4.98 9.76
C VAL A 85 -12.25 -6.49 9.90
N THR A 86 -13.24 -7.24 9.43
CA THR A 86 -13.19 -8.71 9.35
C THR A 86 -12.53 -9.18 8.05
N TRP A 87 -12.13 -10.45 8.01
CA TRP A 87 -11.61 -11.05 6.77
C TRP A 87 -12.65 -11.17 5.66
N ILE A 88 -13.92 -11.40 6.00
CA ILE A 88 -15.03 -11.46 5.02
C ILE A 88 -15.15 -10.11 4.29
N GLU A 89 -15.25 -9.01 5.04
CA GLU A 89 -15.29 -7.66 4.46
C GLU A 89 -14.05 -7.33 3.61
N ALA A 90 -12.90 -7.95 3.91
CA ALA A 90 -11.67 -7.76 3.16
C ALA A 90 -11.61 -8.56 1.85
N PHE A 91 -12.22 -9.75 1.82
CA PHE A 91 -12.41 -10.50 0.58
C PHE A 91 -13.45 -9.82 -0.30
N ASP A 92 -14.62 -9.44 0.25
CA ASP A 92 -15.64 -8.65 -0.45
C ASP A 92 -15.05 -7.37 -1.07
N PHE A 93 -14.21 -6.65 -0.31
CA PHE A 93 -13.54 -5.45 -0.80
C PHE A 93 -12.53 -5.76 -1.90
N ALA A 94 -11.71 -6.81 -1.76
CA ALA A 94 -10.75 -7.20 -2.79
C ALA A 94 -11.44 -7.62 -4.10
N GLU A 95 -12.53 -8.39 -4.00
CA GLU A 95 -13.34 -8.77 -5.16
C GLU A 95 -13.96 -7.54 -5.82
N THR A 96 -14.56 -6.62 -5.05
CA THR A 96 -15.10 -5.36 -5.60
C THR A 96 -14.00 -4.50 -6.29
N VAL A 97 -12.77 -4.51 -5.76
CA VAL A 97 -11.61 -3.85 -6.41
C VAL A 97 -11.27 -4.52 -7.74
N ALA A 98 -11.20 -5.86 -7.77
CA ALA A 98 -10.89 -6.63 -8.98
C ALA A 98 -11.98 -6.48 -10.05
N GLU A 99 -13.26 -6.56 -9.69
CA GLU A 99 -14.42 -6.34 -10.58
C GLU A 99 -14.38 -4.97 -11.25
N ARG A 100 -13.90 -3.93 -10.55
CA ARG A 100 -13.73 -2.58 -11.12
C ARG A 100 -12.47 -2.45 -12.00
N GLY A 101 -11.75 -3.53 -12.25
CA GLY A 101 -10.47 -3.54 -12.98
C GLY A 101 -9.34 -2.91 -12.18
N GLY A 102 -9.35 -3.13 -10.86
CA GLY A 102 -8.44 -2.54 -9.88
C GLY A 102 -7.34 -3.47 -9.38
N ALA A 103 -6.43 -2.89 -8.59
CA ALA A 103 -5.36 -3.60 -7.89
C ALA A 103 -5.03 -2.93 -6.54
N PHE A 104 -4.41 -3.68 -5.65
CA PHE A 104 -3.76 -3.16 -4.45
C PHE A 104 -2.31 -2.77 -4.75
N VAL A 105 -1.83 -1.68 -4.15
CA VAL A 105 -0.44 -1.24 -4.20
C VAL A 105 0.11 -1.16 -2.79
N HIS A 106 0.88 -2.17 -2.39
CA HIS A 106 1.53 -2.23 -1.09
C HIS A 106 2.88 -1.49 -1.13
N LEU A 107 2.97 -0.39 -0.40
CA LEU A 107 4.23 0.31 -0.12
C LEU A 107 4.99 -0.41 1.01
N ALA A 108 5.73 -1.46 0.63
CA ALA A 108 6.61 -2.21 1.51
C ALA A 108 7.85 -1.37 1.88
N ALA A 109 7.69 -0.54 2.92
CA ALA A 109 8.74 0.33 3.44
C ALA A 109 8.75 0.48 4.98
N PRO A 110 9.36 -0.48 5.69
CA PRO A 110 10.02 -0.24 6.97
C PRO A 110 11.54 -0.56 6.89
N PRO A 111 12.38 -0.27 7.92
CA PRO A 111 12.05 0.47 9.15
C PRO A 111 12.14 2.01 9.18
N PRO A 112 13.23 2.71 8.77
CA PRO A 112 13.78 3.78 9.64
C PRO A 112 12.85 4.95 9.92
N ALA A 113 12.29 5.57 8.88
CA ALA A 113 11.37 6.71 8.99
C ALA A 113 10.02 6.38 9.70
N PHE A 114 9.72 5.10 9.92
CA PHE A 114 8.59 4.66 10.74
C PHE A 114 9.03 4.48 12.21
N THR A 115 10.20 3.88 12.46
CA THR A 115 10.82 3.83 13.80
C THR A 115 11.02 5.23 14.36
N GLU A 116 11.60 6.17 13.60
CA GLU A 116 11.77 7.58 13.95
C GLU A 116 10.44 8.28 14.29
N ARG A 117 9.36 7.89 13.62
CA ARG A 117 8.03 8.45 13.88
C ARG A 117 7.38 7.90 15.14
N LEU A 118 7.64 6.65 15.48
CA LEU A 118 7.21 6.05 16.74
C LEU A 118 8.04 6.58 17.92
N THR A 119 9.37 6.71 17.78
CA THR A 119 10.21 7.32 18.81
C THR A 119 9.91 8.80 19.01
N GLY A 120 9.62 9.54 17.93
CA GLY A 120 9.09 10.92 17.98
C GLY A 120 7.70 11.03 18.63
N ARG A 121 7.01 9.92 18.90
CA ARG A 121 5.76 9.82 19.68
C ARG A 121 5.98 9.27 21.10
N GLY A 122 7.22 9.13 21.54
CA GLY A 122 7.58 8.66 22.88
C GLY A 122 7.76 7.14 23.02
N ALA A 123 7.69 6.36 21.93
CA ALA A 123 8.06 4.95 21.99
C ALA A 123 9.58 4.78 22.21
N THR A 124 10.01 3.74 22.91
CA THR A 124 11.42 3.37 22.94
C THR A 124 11.85 2.86 21.57
N ALA A 125 13.13 3.02 21.20
CA ALA A 125 13.63 2.51 19.92
C ALA A 125 13.37 1.00 19.73
N ALA A 126 13.49 0.22 20.81
CA ALA A 126 13.19 -1.21 20.81
C ALA A 126 11.69 -1.52 20.57
N ALA A 127 10.78 -0.81 21.25
CA ALA A 127 9.35 -0.98 21.04
C ALA A 127 8.91 -0.55 19.64
N ALA A 128 9.46 0.56 19.15
CA ALA A 128 9.24 1.04 17.79
C ALA A 128 9.71 0.00 16.74
N MET A 129 10.90 -0.58 16.91
CA MET A 129 11.42 -1.62 16.03
C MET A 129 10.55 -2.88 16.05
N ALA A 130 10.13 -3.35 17.23
CA ALA A 130 9.27 -4.52 17.38
C ALA A 130 7.89 -4.34 16.72
N GLU A 131 7.22 -3.18 16.90
CA GLU A 131 5.96 -2.89 16.20
C GLU A 131 6.15 -2.85 14.68
N THR A 132 7.30 -2.33 14.23
CA THR A 132 7.66 -2.22 12.81
C THR A 132 7.81 -3.60 12.15
N GLU A 133 8.55 -4.51 12.78
CA GLU A 133 8.75 -5.89 12.30
C GLU A 133 7.42 -6.67 12.30
N ALA A 134 6.64 -6.55 13.38
CA ALA A 134 5.34 -7.19 13.49
C ALA A 134 4.35 -6.68 12.42
N ALA A 135 4.33 -5.37 12.15
CA ALA A 135 3.52 -4.77 11.10
C ALA A 135 3.97 -5.20 9.70
N ALA A 136 5.27 -5.30 9.44
CA ALA A 136 5.80 -5.78 8.15
C ALA A 136 5.35 -7.22 7.85
N ALA A 137 5.53 -8.13 8.82
CA ALA A 137 5.11 -9.52 8.68
C ALA A 137 3.57 -9.69 8.60
N ALA A 138 2.82 -8.81 9.27
CA ALA A 138 1.36 -8.81 9.19
C ALA A 138 0.86 -8.28 7.84
N TYR A 139 1.45 -7.23 7.28
CA TYR A 139 1.15 -6.75 5.93
C TYR A 139 1.51 -7.79 4.86
N GLU A 140 2.65 -8.47 4.99
CA GLU A 140 3.02 -9.55 4.08
C GLU A 140 1.96 -10.65 4.05
N ARG A 141 1.57 -11.18 5.22
CA ARG A 141 0.47 -12.16 5.31
C ARG A 141 -0.83 -11.62 4.73
N ALA A 142 -1.21 -10.39 5.07
CA ALA A 142 -2.44 -9.77 4.59
C ALA A 142 -2.47 -9.71 3.06
N PHE A 143 -1.39 -9.23 2.43
CA PHE A 143 -1.31 -9.14 0.98
C PHE A 143 -1.15 -10.49 0.28
N THR A 144 -0.48 -11.48 0.88
CA THR A 144 -0.47 -12.85 0.36
C THR A 144 -1.86 -13.47 0.33
N THR A 145 -2.72 -13.20 1.33
CA THR A 145 -4.11 -13.68 1.32
C THR A 145 -4.96 -12.90 0.31
N LEU A 146 -4.90 -11.57 0.31
CA LEU A 146 -5.71 -10.74 -0.62
C LEU A 146 -5.31 -10.94 -2.10
N ALA A 147 -4.07 -11.36 -2.38
CA ALA A 147 -3.62 -11.73 -3.72
C ALA A 147 -4.37 -12.93 -4.36
N GLN A 148 -5.17 -13.66 -3.57
CA GLN A 148 -6.05 -14.72 -4.07
C GLN A 148 -7.34 -14.16 -4.71
N HIS A 149 -7.71 -12.90 -4.41
CA HIS A 149 -8.96 -12.26 -4.84
C HIS A 149 -8.72 -11.06 -5.78
N ALA A 150 -7.56 -10.40 -5.70
CA ALA A 150 -7.23 -9.23 -6.52
C ALA A 150 -5.73 -9.14 -6.85
N PRO A 151 -5.32 -8.45 -7.93
CA PRO A 151 -3.92 -8.17 -8.21
C PRO A 151 -3.27 -7.33 -7.09
N VAL A 152 -2.04 -7.69 -6.68
CA VAL A 152 -1.27 -6.98 -5.66
C VAL A 152 0.11 -6.60 -6.18
N PHE A 153 0.43 -5.31 -6.14
CA PHE A 153 1.73 -4.76 -6.51
C PHE A 153 2.50 -4.33 -5.26
N THR A 154 3.53 -5.08 -4.88
CA THR A 154 4.42 -4.69 -3.77
C THR A 154 5.57 -3.82 -4.30
N LEU A 155 5.62 -2.57 -3.84
CA LEU A 155 6.66 -1.59 -4.17
C LEU A 155 7.57 -1.38 -2.96
N ARG A 156 8.88 -1.55 -3.16
CA ARG A 156 9.90 -1.12 -2.19
C ARG A 156 10.47 0.23 -2.66
N PRO A 157 10.62 1.24 -1.79
CA PRO A 157 11.28 2.48 -2.17
C PRO A 157 12.76 2.20 -2.41
N GLY A 158 13.29 2.73 -3.52
CA GLY A 158 14.75 2.76 -3.72
C GLY A 158 15.43 3.70 -2.73
N PRO A 159 16.77 3.63 -2.59
CA PRO A 159 17.53 4.60 -1.81
C PRO A 159 17.27 6.01 -2.36
N ALA A 160 16.85 6.94 -1.50
CA ALA A 160 16.53 8.31 -1.88
C ALA A 160 17.78 9.00 -2.43
N LYS A 161 17.84 9.22 -3.76
CA LYS A 161 19.06 9.74 -4.40
C LYS A 161 19.34 11.19 -4.06
N HIS A 162 18.33 12.03 -3.77
CA HIS A 162 18.46 13.40 -3.28
C HIS A 162 17.20 13.85 -2.52
N PRO A 163 17.29 14.78 -1.55
CA PRO A 163 16.15 15.23 -0.72
C PRO A 163 15.12 16.12 -1.44
N ALA A 164 15.34 16.46 -2.72
CA ALA A 164 14.46 17.32 -3.52
C ALA A 164 13.97 16.68 -4.84
N SER A 165 14.27 15.40 -5.08
CA SER A 165 13.87 14.68 -6.32
C SER A 165 12.77 13.67 -6.05
N ALA A 166 11.79 13.59 -6.96
CA ALA A 166 10.71 12.60 -6.92
C ALA A 166 11.25 11.16 -6.75
N VAL A 167 10.52 10.36 -5.97
CA VAL A 167 10.92 8.99 -5.57
C VAL A 167 11.28 8.15 -6.80
N SER A 168 12.52 7.65 -6.86
CA SER A 168 12.93 6.68 -7.87
C SER A 168 12.49 5.28 -7.43
N TRP A 169 11.49 4.75 -8.13
CA TRP A 169 11.03 3.37 -7.99
C TRP A 169 11.93 2.45 -8.81
N SER A 170 12.46 1.40 -8.20
CA SER A 170 13.37 0.45 -8.86
C SER A 170 12.71 -0.91 -9.00
N SER A 171 12.61 -1.43 -10.22
CA SER A 171 12.35 -2.85 -10.49
C SER A 171 13.67 -3.58 -10.66
N GLU A 172 13.99 -4.51 -9.74
CA GLU A 172 15.08 -5.44 -9.99
C GLU A 172 14.65 -6.48 -11.02
N HIS A 173 15.34 -6.50 -12.16
CA HIS A 173 15.29 -7.58 -13.13
C HIS A 173 16.56 -8.43 -12.97
N GLY A 174 16.40 -9.72 -12.69
CA GLY A 174 17.50 -10.67 -12.74
C GLY A 174 18.03 -10.79 -14.17
N LEU A 175 19.17 -10.17 -14.45
CA LEU A 175 19.85 -10.23 -15.74
C LEU A 175 20.43 -11.63 -15.97
N THR A 176 19.75 -12.45 -16.77
CA THR A 176 20.35 -13.66 -17.33
C THR A 176 21.42 -13.27 -18.34
N HIS A 177 22.67 -13.63 -18.03
CA HIS A 177 23.85 -13.21 -18.80
C HIS A 177 23.98 -14.01 -20.11
N GLY A 178 23.24 -13.61 -21.13
CA GLY A 178 23.34 -14.17 -22.48
C GLY A 178 24.64 -13.72 -23.17
N ARG A 179 25.74 -14.47 -23.00
CA ARG A 179 26.96 -14.28 -23.80
C ARG A 179 26.66 -14.49 -25.29
N ARG A 180 26.63 -13.41 -26.07
CA ARG A 180 27.00 -13.48 -27.49
C ARG A 180 28.52 -13.46 -27.59
N ILE A 181 29.09 -14.51 -28.16
CA ILE A 181 30.45 -14.48 -28.72
C ILE A 181 30.27 -14.62 -30.23
N SER A 182 30.75 -13.63 -30.98
CA SER A 182 30.67 -13.61 -32.44
C SER A 182 32.04 -13.94 -33.02
N ARG A 183 32.19 -15.10 -33.65
CA ARG A 183 33.01 -15.37 -34.84
C ARG A 183 32.86 -16.82 -35.25
#